data_AF-A0A9J5YBX1-F1
#
_entry.id   AF-A0A9J5YBX1-F1
#
_cell.length_a   1.000
_cell.length_b   1.000
_cell.length_c   1.000
_cell.angle_alpha   90.00
_cell.angle_beta   90.00
_cell.angle_gamma   90.00
#
_symmetry.space_group_name_H-M   'P 1'
#
loop_
_entity.id
_entity.type
_entity.pdbx_description
1 polymer ?
#
loop_
_entity_poly.entity_id
_entity_poly.type
_entity_poly.pdbx_seq_one_letter_code
_entity_poly.pdbx_strand_id
1 'polypeptide(L)'
;MDEYCNQYVDKEALLYLILANEVLHALHPNVITIADDATLYPGLCDPTSQGRLGSDYFANLSASEMWLALLENTPDHEWCMSKIVSTLVGDRQNTDKMLLYAENHNQSISGGRSFAEILIGNSLGKSSISQESLLRGCSLHKMIRLITSTIGGHAYLNFMGNEFGHPKRVEFPMSSNNFSFSLANRHWDLLEDDVHYQLFSFDKDMMDLDKNGRILSRGLANIHHVNDTTMVISYLRGPNLCVQLSSCQFI
;
A
#
# COMPACT_ATOMS: atom_id res chain seq x y z
N MET A 1 18.86 18.33 -2.80
CA MET A 1 19.16 19.19 -1.63
C MET A 1 18.60 20.59 -1.82
N ASP A 2 18.76 21.21 -2.98
CA ASP A 2 18.27 22.58 -3.24
C ASP A 2 16.74 22.75 -3.08
N GLU A 3 15.95 21.69 -3.36
CA GLU A 3 14.50 21.65 -3.11
C GLU A 3 14.11 21.64 -1.63
N TYR A 4 14.99 21.20 -0.73
CA TYR A 4 14.73 21.06 0.71
C TYR A 4 15.55 22.01 1.59
N CYS A 5 16.53 22.70 1.01
CA CYS A 5 17.39 23.68 1.68
C CYS A 5 17.15 25.08 1.10
N ASN A 6 15.89 25.52 1.13
CA ASN A 6 15.48 26.83 0.63
C ASN A 6 14.60 27.57 1.65
N GLN A 7 14.23 28.82 1.31
CA GLN A 7 13.46 29.70 2.16
C GLN A 7 11.99 29.29 2.35
N TYR A 8 11.48 28.33 1.58
CA TYR A 8 10.09 27.88 1.66
C TYR A 8 9.88 26.78 2.70
N VAL A 9 10.97 26.23 3.23
CA VAL A 9 10.90 25.26 4.34
C VAL A 9 10.65 26.00 5.64
N ASP A 10 9.53 25.68 6.29
CA ASP A 10 9.16 26.22 7.60
C ASP A 10 10.03 25.61 8.70
N LYS A 11 11.02 26.39 9.15
CA LYS A 11 11.97 25.96 10.17
C LYS A 11 11.34 25.83 11.56
N GLU A 12 10.29 26.60 11.85
CA GLU A 12 9.60 26.54 13.13
C GLU A 12 8.78 25.23 13.22
N ALA A 13 8.11 24.86 12.14
CA ALA A 13 7.42 23.58 12.02
C ALA A 13 8.39 22.39 12.13
N LEU A 14 9.54 22.44 11.45
CA LEU A 14 10.57 21.39 11.60
C LEU A 14 11.06 21.29 13.04
N LEU A 15 11.38 22.41 13.69
CA LEU A 15 11.83 22.41 15.09
C LEU A 15 10.78 21.81 16.03
N TYR A 16 9.51 22.15 15.82
CA TYR A 16 8.39 21.57 16.57
C TYR A 16 8.35 20.04 16.41
N LEU A 17 8.47 19.51 15.20
CA LEU A 17 8.44 18.06 14.94
C LEU A 17 9.63 17.34 15.59
N ILE A 18 10.83 17.93 15.53
CA ILE A 18 12.02 17.39 16.21
C ILE A 18 11.76 17.30 17.72
N LEU A 19 11.32 18.40 18.34
CA LEU A 19 11.04 18.43 19.78
C LEU A 19 9.90 17.47 20.16
N ALA A 20 8.86 17.35 19.34
CA ALA A 20 7.77 16.41 19.57
C ALA A 20 8.28 14.97 19.58
N ASN A 21 9.09 14.57 18.60
CA ASN A 21 9.69 13.24 18.57
C ASN A 21 10.64 13.00 19.74
N GLU A 22 11.46 13.99 20.14
CA GLU A 22 12.33 13.86 21.32
C GLU A 22 11.53 13.62 22.61
N VAL A 23 10.50 14.44 22.83
CA VAL A 23 9.66 14.33 24.03
C VAL A 23 8.90 13.01 24.06
N LEU A 24 8.30 12.61 22.92
CA LEU A 24 7.54 11.37 22.83
C LEU A 24 8.42 10.15 23.14
N HIS A 25 9.61 10.05 22.54
CA HIS A 25 10.50 8.91 22.78
C HIS A 25 11.16 8.94 24.16
N ALA A 26 11.37 10.13 24.75
CA ALA A 26 11.87 10.23 26.12
C ALA A 26 10.83 9.77 27.16
N LEU A 27 9.55 10.11 26.95
CA LEU A 27 8.46 9.75 27.87
C LEU A 27 7.93 8.34 27.62
N HIS A 28 7.93 7.91 26.36
CA HIS A 28 7.39 6.64 25.90
C HIS A 28 8.37 5.96 24.93
N PRO A 29 9.40 5.25 25.42
CA PRO A 29 10.45 4.68 24.57
C PRO A 29 10.00 3.67 23.51
N ASN A 30 8.77 3.15 23.62
CA ASN A 30 8.18 2.20 22.69
C ASN A 30 7.09 2.82 21.80
N VAL A 31 6.91 4.15 21.85
CA VAL A 31 6.02 4.84 20.92
C VAL A 31 6.53 4.66 19.50
N ILE A 32 5.61 4.62 18.54
CA ILE A 32 5.94 4.62 17.11
C ILE A 32 5.36 5.89 16.53
N THR A 33 6.20 6.70 15.90
CA THR A 33 5.79 7.86 15.13
C THR A 33 6.00 7.61 13.63
N ILE A 34 5.00 8.00 12.83
CA ILE A 34 4.99 7.75 11.39
C ILE A 34 4.82 9.10 10.70
N ALA A 35 5.75 9.46 9.83
CA ALA A 35 5.64 10.65 9.02
C ALA A 35 4.84 10.35 7.73
N ASP A 36 3.81 11.15 7.48
CA ASP A 36 3.09 11.17 6.20
C ASP A 36 3.50 12.43 5.44
N ASP A 37 4.54 12.30 4.62
CA ASP A 37 5.12 13.40 3.84
C ASP A 37 5.34 12.96 2.39
N ALA A 38 4.49 13.46 1.49
CA ALA A 38 4.57 13.18 0.06
C ALA A 38 5.87 13.67 -0.59
N THR A 39 6.60 14.61 0.05
CA THR A 39 7.86 15.13 -0.50
C THR A 39 9.06 14.25 -0.19
N LEU A 40 8.92 13.27 0.71
CA LEU A 40 10.01 12.42 1.21
C LEU A 40 11.20 13.25 1.72
N TYR A 41 10.93 14.22 2.60
CA TYR A 41 11.92 15.14 3.15
C TYR A 41 13.18 14.40 3.68
N PRO A 42 14.39 14.83 3.30
CA PRO A 42 15.61 14.16 3.73
C PRO A 42 15.79 14.12 5.25
N GLY A 43 15.83 12.90 5.80
CA GLY A 43 15.98 12.66 7.23
C GLY A 43 14.68 12.71 8.04
N LEU A 44 13.53 12.42 7.40
CA LEU A 44 12.26 12.14 8.10
C LEU A 44 12.42 11.18 9.27
N CYS A 45 13.20 10.12 9.04
CA CYS A 45 13.36 9.03 10.00
C CYS A 45 14.77 8.90 10.57
N ASP A 46 15.60 9.92 10.41
CA ASP A 46 16.94 9.95 11.00
C ASP A 46 16.89 10.55 12.42
N PRO A 47 17.85 10.21 13.30
CA PRO A 47 17.79 10.60 14.72
C PRO A 47 17.78 12.11 14.95
N THR A 48 17.00 12.57 15.93
CA THR A 48 16.93 13.98 16.32
C THR A 48 18.26 14.54 16.80
N SER A 49 19.14 13.70 17.36
CA SER A 49 20.51 14.06 17.74
C SER A 49 21.38 14.54 16.56
N GLN A 50 20.97 14.26 15.32
CA GLN A 50 21.60 14.76 14.10
C GLN A 50 20.88 15.99 13.51
N GLY A 51 19.91 16.57 14.24
CA GLY A 51 19.05 17.66 13.77
C GLY A 51 18.01 17.21 12.74
N ARG A 52 17.61 15.93 12.78
CA ARG A 52 16.67 15.30 11.85
C ARG A 52 15.32 15.06 12.51
N LEU A 53 14.29 14.72 11.74
CA LEU A 53 12.91 14.73 12.21
C LEU A 53 12.59 13.62 13.21
N GLY A 54 13.29 12.49 13.18
CA GLY A 54 13.20 11.47 14.22
C GLY A 54 11.95 10.60 14.22
N SER A 55 11.24 10.49 13.09
CA SER A 55 10.12 9.54 12.98
C SER A 55 10.61 8.10 12.83
N ASP A 56 9.87 7.10 13.32
CA ASP A 56 10.29 5.70 13.20
C ASP A 56 10.09 5.17 11.77
N TYR A 57 8.96 5.54 11.17
CA TYR A 57 8.60 5.16 9.81
C TYR A 57 8.12 6.37 9.00
N PHE A 58 8.09 6.20 7.67
CA PHE A 58 7.41 7.13 6.78
C PHE A 58 6.49 6.38 5.82
N ALA A 59 5.33 6.97 5.53
CA ALA A 59 4.40 6.47 4.53
C ALA A 59 4.96 6.76 3.13
N ASN A 60 5.18 5.72 2.33
CA ASN A 60 5.54 5.87 0.93
C ASN A 60 4.33 5.59 0.03
N LEU A 61 3.87 6.65 -0.64
CA LEU A 61 2.67 6.62 -1.48
C LEU A 61 2.94 6.05 -2.88
N SER A 62 4.20 5.95 -3.31
CA SER A 62 4.57 5.59 -4.68
C SER A 62 4.05 4.22 -5.11
N ALA A 63 3.99 3.25 -4.20
CA ALA A 63 3.40 1.94 -4.49
C ALA A 63 1.91 2.06 -4.85
N SER A 64 1.15 2.78 -4.01
CA SER A 64 -0.29 2.92 -4.20
C SER A 64 -0.65 3.77 -5.43
N GLU A 65 0.14 4.78 -5.76
CA GLU A 65 -0.02 5.59 -6.97
C GLU A 65 0.32 4.80 -8.23
N MET A 66 1.41 4.03 -8.21
CA MET A 66 1.78 3.15 -9.31
C MET A 66 0.71 2.12 -9.58
N TRP A 67 0.21 1.44 -8.54
CA TRP A 67 -0.83 0.44 -8.70
C TRP A 67 -2.12 1.03 -9.28
N LEU A 68 -2.55 2.19 -8.77
CA LEU A 68 -3.71 2.88 -9.32
C LEU A 68 -3.50 3.21 -10.81
N ALA A 69 -2.34 3.77 -11.16
CA ALA A 69 -2.03 4.13 -12.54
C ALA A 69 -2.03 2.91 -13.48
N LEU A 70 -1.45 1.79 -13.05
CA LEU A 70 -1.45 0.54 -13.79
C LEU A 70 -2.88 -0.01 -13.97
N LEU A 71 -3.67 -0.04 -12.90
CA LEU A 71 -5.03 -0.57 -12.93
C LEU A 71 -5.99 0.26 -13.78
N GLU A 72 -5.82 1.58 -13.81
CA GLU A 72 -6.72 2.47 -14.57
C GLU A 72 -6.30 2.68 -16.02
N ASN A 73 -4.98 2.69 -16.30
CA ASN A 73 -4.46 3.23 -17.55
C ASN A 73 -3.56 2.27 -18.34
N THR A 74 -3.24 1.08 -17.82
CA THR A 74 -2.27 0.18 -18.48
C THR A 74 -2.81 -1.25 -18.56
N PRO A 75 -3.00 -1.79 -19.79
CA PRO A 75 -3.34 -3.21 -19.96
C PRO A 75 -2.30 -4.13 -19.30
N ASP A 76 -2.73 -5.24 -18.70
CA ASP A 76 -1.86 -6.17 -17.94
C ASP A 76 -0.60 -6.62 -18.70
N HIS A 77 -0.73 -6.84 -20.01
CA HIS A 77 0.38 -7.32 -20.85
C HIS A 77 1.41 -6.23 -21.17
N GLU A 78 1.14 -4.98 -20.80
CA GLU A 78 2.06 -3.84 -20.92
C GLU A 78 2.70 -3.47 -19.57
N TRP A 79 2.40 -4.20 -18.49
CA TRP A 79 2.98 -3.92 -17.18
C TRP A 79 4.48 -4.20 -17.18
N CYS A 80 5.28 -3.22 -16.78
CA CYS A 80 6.72 -3.39 -16.63
C CYS A 80 7.05 -3.91 -15.22
N MET A 81 7.41 -5.20 -15.14
CA MET A 81 7.83 -5.86 -13.91
C MET A 81 9.05 -5.19 -13.28
N SER A 82 10.01 -4.77 -14.11
CA SER A 82 11.20 -4.03 -13.65
C SER A 82 10.82 -2.72 -12.97
N LYS A 83 9.85 -1.98 -13.52
CA LYS A 83 9.33 -0.75 -12.93
C LYS A 83 8.60 -1.04 -11.61
N ILE A 84 7.72 -2.05 -11.59
CA ILE A 84 7.01 -2.48 -10.37
C ILE A 84 8.00 -2.77 -9.24
N VAL A 85 9.01 -3.61 -9.50
CA VAL A 85 10.01 -3.95 -8.49
C VAL A 85 10.79 -2.72 -8.04
N SER A 86 11.20 -1.85 -8.97
CA SER A 86 11.93 -0.63 -8.63
C SER A 86 11.13 0.31 -7.72
N THR A 87 9.81 0.44 -7.95
CA THR A 87 8.94 1.29 -7.14
C THR A 87 8.70 0.69 -5.77
N LEU A 88 8.46 -0.62 -5.67
CA LEU A 88 8.17 -1.26 -4.39
C LEU A 88 9.40 -1.41 -3.50
N VAL A 89 10.58 -1.62 -4.09
CA VAL A 89 11.85 -1.62 -3.35
C VAL A 89 12.23 -0.20 -2.92
N GLY A 90 11.88 0.81 -3.72
CA GLY A 90 12.22 2.21 -3.44
C GLY A 90 13.72 2.49 -3.52
N ASP A 91 14.13 3.69 -3.10
CA ASP A 91 15.54 3.97 -2.85
C ASP A 91 16.01 3.14 -1.65
N ARG A 92 17.22 2.58 -1.73
CA ARG A 92 17.83 1.74 -0.70
C ARG A 92 18.09 2.50 0.61
N GLN A 93 18.15 3.83 0.57
CA GLN A 93 18.30 4.63 1.79
C GLN A 93 16.98 4.65 2.57
N ASN A 94 17.02 4.22 3.84
CA ASN A 94 15.87 4.16 4.75
C ASN A 94 14.69 3.27 4.29
N THR A 95 14.89 2.36 3.33
CA THR A 95 13.84 1.41 2.91
C THR A 95 13.31 0.58 4.08
N ASP A 96 14.15 0.29 5.06
CA ASP A 96 13.79 -0.43 6.29
C ASP A 96 12.80 0.33 7.18
N LYS A 97 12.67 1.65 7.00
CA LYS A 97 11.72 2.53 7.71
C LYS A 97 10.50 2.87 6.86
N MET A 98 10.41 2.29 5.66
CA MET A 98 9.30 2.54 4.76
C MET A 98 8.08 1.75 5.17
N LEU A 99 6.94 2.44 5.22
CA LEU A 99 5.61 1.86 5.35
C LEU A 99 4.89 1.93 4.00
N LEU A 100 4.43 0.78 3.52
CA LEU A 100 3.76 0.64 2.23
C LEU A 100 2.27 0.30 2.36
N TYR A 101 1.52 0.76 1.34
CA TYR A 101 0.12 0.45 1.11
C TYR A 101 -0.02 -0.08 -0.31
N ALA A 102 -0.85 -1.09 -0.50
CA ALA A 102 -1.33 -1.42 -1.85
C ALA A 102 -2.25 -0.31 -2.36
N GLU A 103 -3.24 0.06 -1.54
CA GLU A 103 -4.13 1.21 -1.70
C GLU A 103 -4.32 1.88 -0.33
N ASN A 104 -4.40 3.21 -0.31
CA ASN A 104 -4.56 3.99 0.91
C ASN A 104 -5.91 4.73 0.93
N HIS A 105 -6.14 5.52 1.98
CA HIS A 105 -7.41 6.20 2.20
C HIS A 105 -7.72 7.30 1.16
N ASN A 106 -6.69 7.90 0.53
CA ASN A 106 -6.86 8.93 -0.50
C ASN A 106 -7.56 8.38 -1.74
N GLN A 107 -7.21 7.16 -2.17
CA GLN A 107 -7.92 6.49 -3.27
C GLN A 107 -9.37 6.14 -2.91
N SER A 108 -9.69 6.01 -1.61
CA SER A 108 -11.01 5.63 -1.11
C SER A 108 -11.92 6.80 -0.77
N ILE A 109 -11.43 8.00 -0.41
CA ILE A 109 -12.26 9.09 0.15
C ILE A 109 -12.47 10.25 -0.84
N SER A 110 -11.54 10.49 -1.76
CA SER A 110 -11.47 11.73 -2.56
C SER A 110 -12.10 11.61 -3.96
N GLY A 111 -13.19 10.84 -4.09
CA GLY A 111 -13.80 10.58 -5.40
C GLY A 111 -13.06 9.56 -6.26
N GLY A 112 -12.02 8.92 -5.72
CA GLY A 112 -11.32 7.80 -6.34
C GLY A 112 -12.15 6.51 -6.34
N ARG A 113 -11.62 5.47 -6.98
CA ARG A 113 -12.17 4.10 -6.99
C ARG A 113 -11.25 3.19 -6.20
N SER A 114 -11.83 2.32 -5.36
CA SER A 114 -11.04 1.28 -4.70
C SER A 114 -10.50 0.29 -5.73
N PHE A 115 -9.44 -0.44 -5.39
CA PHE A 115 -8.90 -1.45 -6.29
C PHE A 115 -9.92 -2.53 -6.59
N ALA A 116 -10.75 -2.89 -5.61
CA ALA A 116 -11.87 -3.80 -5.81
C ALA A 116 -12.88 -3.25 -6.82
N GLU A 117 -13.24 -1.96 -6.76
CA GLU A 117 -14.14 -1.36 -7.74
C GLU A 117 -13.55 -1.36 -9.16
N ILE A 118 -12.23 -1.18 -9.31
CA ILE A 118 -11.56 -1.22 -10.62
C ILE A 118 -11.45 -2.66 -11.16
N LEU A 119 -11.06 -3.61 -10.31
CA LEU A 119 -10.74 -4.99 -10.70
C LEU A 119 -11.96 -5.91 -10.80
N ILE A 120 -12.90 -5.76 -9.86
CA ILE A 120 -14.07 -6.63 -9.69
C ILE A 120 -15.35 -5.92 -10.14
N GLY A 121 -15.34 -4.58 -10.23
CA GLY A 121 -16.49 -3.79 -10.66
C GLY A 121 -17.57 -3.64 -9.59
N ASN A 122 -18.62 -2.88 -9.94
CA ASN A 122 -19.79 -2.63 -9.08
C ASN A 122 -20.89 -3.72 -9.22
N SER A 123 -20.65 -4.81 -9.94
CA SER A 123 -21.71 -5.66 -10.48
C SER A 123 -21.78 -7.06 -9.92
N LEU A 124 -21.98 -7.18 -8.60
CA LEU A 124 -22.71 -8.36 -8.10
C LEU A 124 -24.18 -8.37 -8.55
N GLY A 125 -24.69 -7.31 -9.21
CA GLY A 125 -26.13 -7.15 -9.46
C GLY A 125 -26.67 -6.89 -10.87
N LYS A 126 -25.91 -6.40 -11.88
CA LYS A 126 -26.57 -5.89 -13.13
C LYS A 126 -25.89 -6.09 -14.49
N SER A 127 -24.71 -6.69 -14.55
CA SER A 127 -24.09 -7.13 -15.81
C SER A 127 -23.22 -8.33 -15.51
N SER A 128 -23.39 -9.42 -16.26
CA SER A 128 -22.62 -10.65 -16.08
C SER A 128 -21.14 -10.38 -16.37
N ILE A 129 -20.38 -9.97 -15.36
CA ILE A 129 -18.92 -10.12 -15.38
C ILE A 129 -18.66 -11.59 -15.69
N SER A 130 -17.83 -11.86 -16.71
CA SER A 130 -17.45 -13.25 -16.97
C SER A 130 -16.77 -13.80 -15.73
N GLN A 131 -17.04 -15.07 -15.40
CA GLN A 131 -16.35 -15.74 -14.28
C GLN A 131 -14.83 -15.57 -14.39
N GLU A 132 -14.29 -15.56 -15.61
CA GLU A 132 -12.88 -15.27 -15.91
C GLU A 132 -12.43 -13.88 -15.44
N SER A 133 -13.23 -12.83 -15.70
CA SER A 133 -12.93 -11.46 -15.27
C SER A 133 -12.96 -11.31 -13.76
N LEU A 134 -13.91 -11.99 -13.09
CA LEU A 134 -13.99 -12.03 -11.63
C LEU A 134 -12.79 -12.74 -11.00
N LEU A 135 -12.43 -13.92 -11.53
CA LEU A 135 -11.27 -14.68 -11.10
C LEU A 135 -9.97 -13.88 -11.31
N ARG A 136 -9.84 -13.20 -12.46
CA ARG A 136 -8.73 -12.30 -12.73
C ARG A 136 -8.67 -11.16 -11.71
N GLY A 137 -9.80 -10.47 -11.47
CA GLY A 137 -9.87 -9.36 -10.52
C GLY A 137 -9.47 -9.76 -9.11
N CYS A 138 -10.00 -10.88 -8.62
CA CYS A 138 -9.66 -11.43 -7.31
C CYS A 138 -8.18 -11.84 -7.22
N SER A 139 -7.64 -12.45 -8.29
CA SER A 139 -6.24 -12.88 -8.32
C SER A 139 -5.28 -11.70 -8.30
N LEU A 140 -5.53 -10.67 -9.13
CA LEU A 140 -4.73 -9.44 -9.13
C LEU A 140 -4.82 -8.71 -7.79
N HIS A 141 -6.00 -8.63 -7.18
CA HIS A 141 -6.17 -8.00 -5.86
C HIS A 141 -5.28 -8.67 -4.80
N LYS A 142 -5.31 -10.01 -4.73
CA LYS A 142 -4.45 -10.79 -3.81
C LYS A 142 -2.97 -10.61 -4.11
N MET A 143 -2.58 -10.69 -5.39
CA MET A 143 -1.20 -10.57 -5.83
C MET A 143 -0.58 -9.21 -5.57
N ILE A 144 -1.31 -8.12 -5.86
CA ILE A 144 -0.87 -6.73 -5.62
C ILE A 144 -0.60 -6.53 -4.12
N ARG A 145 -1.50 -7.01 -3.27
CA ARG A 145 -1.36 -6.86 -1.82
C ARG A 145 -0.20 -7.69 -1.27
N LEU A 146 -0.09 -8.94 -1.71
CA LEU A 146 1.00 -9.82 -1.32
C LEU A 146 2.35 -9.20 -1.66
N ILE A 147 2.61 -8.89 -2.93
CA ILE A 147 3.91 -8.33 -3.33
C ILE A 147 4.22 -7.03 -2.61
N THR A 148 3.24 -6.16 -2.43
CA THR A 148 3.44 -4.88 -1.73
C THR A 148 3.84 -5.12 -0.28
N SER A 149 3.21 -6.09 0.40
CA SER A 149 3.51 -6.43 1.79
C SER A 149 4.85 -7.16 1.96
N THR A 150 5.32 -7.93 0.97
CA THR A 150 6.48 -8.80 1.16
C THR A 150 7.77 -8.30 0.50
N ILE A 151 7.69 -7.43 -0.51
CA ILE A 151 8.87 -6.98 -1.25
C ILE A 151 9.53 -5.76 -0.60
N GLY A 152 8.74 -4.75 -0.19
CA GLY A 152 9.23 -3.45 0.24
C GLY A 152 9.00 -3.20 1.73
N GLY A 153 9.79 -2.30 2.31
CA GLY A 153 9.57 -1.82 3.67
C GLY A 153 9.78 -2.86 4.77
N HIS A 154 9.66 -2.41 6.02
CA HIS A 154 9.43 -3.26 7.19
C HIS A 154 8.02 -3.04 7.79
N ALA A 155 7.18 -2.23 7.15
CA ALA A 155 5.82 -1.97 7.59
C ALA A 155 4.83 -2.02 6.42
N TYR A 156 3.67 -2.62 6.68
CA TYR A 156 2.54 -2.69 5.76
C TYR A 156 1.31 -2.12 6.45
N LEU A 157 0.49 -1.37 5.71
CA LEU A 157 -0.76 -0.82 6.22
C LEU A 157 -1.90 -1.05 5.22
N ASN A 158 -3.08 -1.31 5.76
CA ASN A 158 -4.32 -1.51 5.02
C ASN A 158 -5.41 -0.59 5.57
N PHE A 159 -6.10 0.13 4.68
CA PHE A 159 -7.25 0.94 5.06
C PHE A 159 -8.50 0.07 5.19
N MET A 160 -9.26 0.25 6.27
CA MET A 160 -10.42 -0.60 6.61
C MET A 160 -11.35 -0.81 5.42
N GLY A 161 -11.79 -2.04 5.17
CA GLY A 161 -12.60 -2.41 4.02
C GLY A 161 -11.79 -2.97 2.85
N ASN A 162 -10.59 -2.47 2.62
CA ASN A 162 -9.77 -2.91 1.49
C ASN A 162 -9.29 -4.36 1.69
N GLU A 163 -9.31 -4.84 2.94
CA GLU A 163 -8.90 -6.20 3.28
C GLU A 163 -9.76 -7.28 2.63
N PHE A 164 -11.04 -7.00 2.43
CA PHE A 164 -12.00 -7.88 1.78
C PHE A 164 -12.49 -7.33 0.44
N GLY A 165 -11.79 -6.33 -0.11
CA GLY A 165 -12.14 -5.71 -1.38
C GLY A 165 -13.50 -5.00 -1.32
N HIS A 166 -13.71 -4.16 -0.30
CA HIS A 166 -14.94 -3.38 -0.18
C HIS A 166 -15.18 -2.55 -1.46
N PRO A 167 -16.35 -2.71 -2.11
CA PRO A 167 -16.70 -1.98 -3.31
C PRO A 167 -17.06 -0.54 -2.96
N LYS A 168 -17.00 0.35 -3.95
CA LYS A 168 -17.31 1.79 -3.80
C LYS A 168 -16.34 2.53 -2.89
N ARG A 169 -16.26 3.84 -3.14
CA ARG A 169 -15.58 4.80 -2.29
C ARG A 169 -16.31 5.06 -0.97
N VAL A 170 -15.57 5.57 0.00
CA VAL A 170 -16.10 6.26 1.17
C VAL A 170 -16.34 7.72 0.79
N GLU A 171 -17.50 8.28 1.14
CA GLU A 171 -17.77 9.69 0.90
C GLU A 171 -18.47 10.28 2.12
N PHE A 172 -17.93 11.39 2.65
CA PHE A 172 -18.51 12.06 3.81
C PHE A 172 -19.71 12.94 3.41
N PRO A 173 -20.65 13.18 4.34
CA PRO A 173 -21.75 14.13 4.13
C PRO A 173 -21.22 15.53 3.82
N MET A 174 -21.56 16.04 2.64
CA MET A 174 -21.15 17.37 2.17
C MET A 174 -22.29 18.03 1.40
N SER A 175 -22.24 19.36 1.22
CA SER A 175 -23.26 20.07 0.45
C SER A 175 -23.42 19.55 -0.99
N SER A 176 -22.32 19.10 -1.61
CA SER A 176 -22.31 18.52 -2.95
C SER A 176 -23.08 17.20 -3.08
N ASN A 177 -23.31 16.48 -1.97
CA ASN A 177 -24.04 15.20 -1.95
C ASN A 177 -25.30 15.24 -1.07
N ASN A 178 -25.84 16.44 -0.82
CA ASN A 178 -27.01 16.67 0.03
C ASN A 178 -26.83 16.13 1.46
N PHE A 179 -25.62 16.19 2.01
CA PHE A 179 -25.27 15.66 3.33
C PHE A 179 -25.65 14.16 3.48
N SER A 180 -25.48 13.39 2.41
CA SER A 180 -25.79 11.96 2.43
C SER A 180 -24.76 11.16 3.25
N PHE A 181 -25.26 10.21 4.03
CA PHE A 181 -24.45 9.22 4.76
C PHE A 181 -24.34 7.88 4.02
N SER A 182 -24.90 7.77 2.80
CA SER A 182 -25.02 6.50 2.08
C SER A 182 -23.68 5.81 1.78
N LEU A 183 -22.58 6.58 1.67
CA LEU A 183 -21.23 6.10 1.45
C LEU A 183 -20.30 6.36 2.65
N ALA A 184 -20.83 6.90 3.75
CA ALA A 184 -20.08 7.19 4.97
C ALA A 184 -20.13 5.98 5.93
N ASN A 185 -19.90 4.78 5.42
CA ASN A 185 -20.04 3.53 6.17
C ASN A 185 -19.14 2.42 5.59
N ARG A 186 -19.12 1.27 6.28
CA ARG A 186 -18.54 0.02 5.80
C ARG A 186 -19.58 -1.09 5.85
N HIS A 187 -19.71 -1.82 4.75
CA HIS A 187 -20.61 -2.94 4.57
C HIS A 187 -19.93 -4.24 4.98
N TRP A 188 -19.93 -4.52 6.29
CA TRP A 188 -19.36 -5.76 6.84
C TRP A 188 -20.18 -7.01 6.47
N ASP A 189 -21.45 -6.83 6.12
CA ASP A 189 -22.34 -7.85 5.57
C ASP A 189 -21.80 -8.46 4.27
N LEU A 190 -20.93 -7.76 3.54
CA LEU A 190 -20.25 -8.31 2.37
C LEU A 190 -19.39 -9.54 2.71
N LEU A 191 -18.95 -9.71 3.95
CA LEU A 191 -18.21 -10.92 4.35
C LEU A 191 -19.06 -12.20 4.33
N GLU A 192 -20.39 -12.08 4.19
CA GLU A 192 -21.28 -13.22 3.93
C GLU A 192 -21.24 -13.67 2.45
N ASP A 193 -20.72 -12.83 1.55
CA ASP A 193 -20.49 -13.16 0.15
C ASP A 193 -19.16 -13.93 -0.03
N ASP A 194 -19.19 -14.97 -0.86
CA ASP A 194 -18.07 -15.89 -1.06
C ASP A 194 -16.82 -15.18 -1.61
N VAL A 195 -16.98 -14.20 -2.50
CA VAL A 195 -15.83 -13.49 -3.09
C VAL A 195 -15.12 -12.66 -2.04
N HIS A 196 -15.86 -11.83 -1.31
CA HIS A 196 -15.30 -10.95 -0.28
C HIS A 196 -14.74 -11.76 0.90
N TYR A 197 -15.40 -12.84 1.29
CA TYR A 197 -14.88 -13.77 2.30
C TYR A 197 -13.55 -14.40 1.87
N GLN A 198 -13.41 -14.83 0.62
CA GLN A 198 -12.16 -15.39 0.12
C GLN A 198 -11.02 -14.36 0.08
N LEU A 199 -11.30 -13.11 -0.29
CA LEU A 199 -10.31 -12.03 -0.23
C LEU A 199 -9.88 -11.74 1.21
N PHE A 200 -10.83 -11.73 2.15
CA PHE A 200 -10.55 -11.57 3.57
C PHE A 200 -9.71 -12.72 4.14
N SER A 201 -10.06 -13.96 3.80
CA SER A 201 -9.32 -15.15 4.23
C SER A 201 -7.87 -15.10 3.74
N PHE A 202 -7.65 -14.66 2.49
CA PHE A 202 -6.32 -14.48 1.95
C PHE A 202 -5.53 -13.41 2.72
N ASP A 203 -6.13 -12.26 3.04
CA ASP A 203 -5.46 -11.23 3.82
C ASP A 203 -5.09 -11.73 5.22
N LYS A 204 -5.99 -12.48 5.87
CA LYS A 204 -5.70 -13.11 7.15
C LYS A 204 -4.49 -14.03 7.06
N ASP A 205 -4.42 -14.88 6.04
CA ASP A 205 -3.28 -15.78 5.81
C ASP A 205 -1.99 -14.99 5.52
N MET A 206 -2.08 -13.88 4.79
CA MET A 206 -0.96 -12.96 4.54
C MET A 206 -0.44 -12.32 5.84
N MET A 207 -1.33 -11.91 6.74
CA MET A 207 -0.95 -11.39 8.06
C MET A 207 -0.36 -12.49 8.96
N ASP A 208 -0.91 -13.70 8.93
CA ASP A 208 -0.38 -14.85 9.67
C ASP A 208 1.00 -15.29 9.14
N LEU A 209 1.29 -15.08 7.84
CA LEU A 209 2.61 -15.30 7.26
C LEU A 209 3.66 -14.40 7.93
N ASP A 210 3.37 -13.11 8.14
CA ASP A 210 4.31 -12.23 8.85
C ASP A 210 4.37 -12.51 10.34
N LYS A 211 3.22 -12.72 10.99
CA LYS A 211 3.16 -13.01 12.43
C LYS A 211 4.01 -14.23 12.83
N ASN A 212 3.96 -15.30 12.02
CA ASN A 212 4.69 -16.53 12.30
C ASN A 212 6.07 -16.56 11.65
N GLY A 213 6.18 -16.04 10.42
CA GLY A 213 7.40 -16.07 9.61
C GLY A 213 8.36 -14.91 9.86
N ARG A 214 7.88 -13.81 10.43
CA ARG A 214 8.59 -12.53 10.61
C ARG A 214 9.15 -12.01 9.29
N ILE A 215 8.31 -11.96 8.26
CA ILE A 215 8.69 -11.60 6.88
C ILE A 215 9.22 -10.17 6.82
N LEU A 216 8.52 -9.24 7.47
CA LEU A 216 8.83 -7.82 7.44
C LEU A 216 10.10 -7.51 8.24
N SER A 217 10.31 -8.16 9.39
CA SER A 217 11.42 -7.87 10.31
C SER A 217 12.74 -8.62 10.04
N ARG A 218 12.78 -9.59 9.11
CA ARG A 218 14.00 -10.37 8.81
C ARG A 218 15.03 -9.64 7.93
N GLY A 219 14.66 -8.54 7.28
CA GLY A 219 15.50 -7.78 6.35
C GLY A 219 14.87 -7.66 4.97
N LEU A 220 15.41 -6.77 4.13
CA LEU A 220 14.83 -6.42 2.82
C LEU A 220 14.83 -7.59 1.83
N ALA A 221 13.94 -7.52 0.83
CA ALA A 221 13.85 -8.54 -0.22
C ALA A 221 15.12 -8.56 -1.09
N ASN A 222 15.61 -9.76 -1.40
CA ASN A 222 16.66 -9.99 -2.37
C ASN A 222 16.03 -10.39 -3.71
N ILE A 223 16.07 -9.49 -4.68
CA ILE A 223 15.48 -9.71 -6.00
C ILE A 223 16.35 -10.68 -6.80
N HIS A 224 15.79 -11.84 -7.17
CA HIS A 224 16.51 -12.87 -7.92
C HIS A 224 16.25 -12.83 -9.41
N HIS A 225 14.99 -12.61 -9.81
CA HIS A 225 14.60 -12.58 -11.22
C HIS A 225 13.48 -11.58 -11.43
N VAL A 226 13.63 -10.77 -12.47
CA VAL A 226 12.58 -9.89 -12.98
C VAL A 226 12.62 -10.01 -14.49
N ASN A 227 11.50 -10.40 -15.10
CA ASN A 227 11.40 -10.59 -16.54
C ASN A 227 10.12 -9.98 -17.06
N ASP A 228 10.27 -8.90 -17.82
CA ASP A 228 9.17 -8.16 -18.45
C ASP A 228 8.51 -8.95 -19.59
N THR A 229 9.24 -9.86 -20.25
CA THR A 229 8.69 -10.68 -21.35
C THR A 229 7.80 -11.79 -20.83
N THR A 230 8.24 -12.51 -19.80
CA THR A 230 7.46 -13.59 -19.20
C THR A 230 6.55 -13.10 -18.07
N MET A 231 6.61 -11.81 -17.71
CA MET A 231 5.84 -11.22 -16.62
C MET A 231 6.01 -11.95 -15.28
N VAL A 232 7.26 -12.26 -14.93
CA VAL A 232 7.61 -13.01 -13.72
C VAL A 232 8.51 -12.18 -12.82
N ILE A 233 8.18 -12.17 -11.53
CA ILE A 233 8.99 -11.61 -10.46
C ILE A 233 9.31 -12.73 -9.46
N SER A 234 10.57 -12.91 -9.10
CA SER A 234 10.96 -13.78 -7.98
C SER A 234 12.01 -13.14 -7.09
N TYR A 235 11.85 -13.33 -5.79
CA TYR A 235 12.72 -12.77 -4.77
C TYR A 235 12.70 -13.61 -3.50
N LEU A 236 13.76 -13.49 -2.71
CA LEU A 236 13.82 -14.05 -1.36
C LEU A 236 13.48 -12.96 -0.35
N ARG A 237 12.65 -13.31 0.63
CA ARG A 237 12.41 -12.49 1.82
C ARG A 237 12.61 -13.35 3.06
N GLY A 238 13.78 -13.21 3.68
CA GLY A 238 14.27 -14.17 4.66
C GLY A 238 14.37 -15.58 4.05
N PRO A 239 13.78 -16.62 4.67
CA PRO A 239 13.83 -17.99 4.14
C PRO A 239 12.78 -18.26 3.03
N ASN A 240 11.90 -17.31 2.74
CA ASN A 240 10.77 -17.53 1.83
C ASN A 240 11.14 -17.12 0.41
N LEU A 241 10.87 -18.02 -0.54
CA LEU A 241 10.90 -17.72 -1.97
C LEU A 241 9.51 -17.27 -2.39
N CYS A 242 9.41 -16.01 -2.81
CA CYS A 242 8.21 -15.44 -3.40
C CYS A 242 8.34 -15.50 -4.92
N VAL A 243 7.32 -16.05 -5.60
CA VAL A 243 7.22 -16.09 -7.07
C VAL A 243 5.87 -15.52 -7.45
N GLN A 244 5.87 -14.53 -8.33
CA GLN A 244 4.68 -13.86 -8.81
C GLN A 244 4.63 -13.92 -10.33
N LEU A 245 3.49 -14.35 -10.86
CA LEU A 245 3.23 -14.55 -12.29
C LEU A 245 2.06 -13.67 -12.69
N SER A 246 2.18 -12.89 -13.77
CA SER A 246 1.04 -12.09 -14.27
C SER A 246 -0.17 -12.95 -14.64
N SER A 247 -1.36 -12.38 -14.47
CA SER A 247 -2.66 -12.97 -14.80
C SER A 247 -2.77 -13.40 -16.27
N CYS A 248 -1.99 -12.80 -17.17
CA CYS A 248 -2.00 -13.13 -18.60
C CYS A 248 -1.51 -14.54 -18.94
N GLN A 249 -0.91 -15.28 -18.00
CA GLN A 249 -0.47 -16.66 -18.24
C GLN A 249 -1.52 -17.72 -17.89
N PHE A 250 -2.65 -17.33 -17.30
CA PHE A 250 -3.69 -18.25 -16.81
C PHE A 250 -5.02 -18.16 -17.58
N ILE A 251 -5.04 -17.42 -18.70
CA ILE A 251 -6.19 -17.29 -19.61
C ILE A 251 -5.78 -17.81 -20.99
#